data_AF-S8FAF9-F1
#
_entry.id   AF-S8FAF9-F1
#
_cell.length_a   1.000
_cell.length_b   1.000
_cell.length_c   1.000
_cell.angle_alpha   90.00
_cell.angle_beta   90.00
_cell.angle_gamma   90.00
#
_symmetry.space_group_name_H-M   'P 1'
#
loop_
_entity.id
_entity.type
_entity.pdbx_description
1 polymer ?
#
loop_
_entity_poly.entity_id
_entity_poly.type
_entity_poly.pdbx_seq_one_letter_code
_entity_poly.pdbx_strand_id
1 'polypeptide(L)'
;MKARYLILLLCIPLIFITWYRLFPYTLWAIESNGFFVWTPDHMYWIWSQHAGFSVFLSSFFAQFFRWPAIGALLQTLFAFIVLCSSLIVLNRLKLPKAFLSVALLPVMGLWIKQCQDDTLFFSVQFASFFLIWAISCRIERWYFRILFLVPLYFSLTWNFFFIALPIVIGVEFLLKRQHCLDTKREYKIATVYLIPVLLLGGSYYYIGTEKTYRAKEHDHEVAYLAYSQKWNHLLNLIGIRDHTPEELRYILLGLSHKNMLGDVIFHYPVNSEEFFLFNGDMSKEACFFNELFYAHVGLYNEAIHQAFLEATHTDSGMSFRVLMNLVKFNISSGNRVLARKYMDVLSHATCYGDWVEKERALMSALPSVDAPPADRFFMTNSTLRNLHRITQNGYKNEKLNHYYLCALLIRKNLLAFTAYLNKHLFLIEERIPVHYMEALVLAATQGFRVKGVRIPPSVIQQFNEFQSFIRTKNRRAILAKYQYTYWYNYYFTTFPQDSNISDEKPH
;
A
#
# COMPACT_ATOMS: atom_id res chain seq x y z
N MET A 1 -42.29 -14.30 13.11
CA MET A 1 -41.89 -13.48 11.94
C MET A 1 -40.63 -12.66 12.21
N LYS A 2 -40.49 -12.03 13.38
CA LYS A 2 -39.36 -11.15 13.75
C LYS A 2 -37.98 -11.84 13.84
N ALA A 3 -37.89 -13.07 14.36
CA ALA A 3 -36.60 -13.75 14.58
C ALA A 3 -35.78 -14.05 13.30
N ARG A 4 -36.44 -14.23 12.14
CA ARG A 4 -35.75 -14.57 10.87
C ARG A 4 -35.03 -13.36 10.27
N TYR A 5 -35.68 -12.21 10.30
CA TYR A 5 -35.07 -10.95 9.90
C TYR A 5 -33.95 -10.56 10.86
N LEU A 6 -34.09 -10.90 12.16
CA LEU A 6 -33.06 -10.62 13.16
C LEU A 6 -31.72 -11.31 12.83
N ILE A 7 -31.75 -12.56 12.36
CA ILE A 7 -30.53 -13.29 11.95
C ILE A 7 -29.90 -12.70 10.69
N LEU A 8 -30.73 -12.28 9.73
CA LEU A 8 -30.22 -11.58 8.56
C LEU A 8 -29.57 -10.25 8.94
N LEU A 9 -30.16 -9.53 9.90
CA LEU A 9 -29.59 -8.27 10.38
C LEU A 9 -28.29 -8.45 11.16
N LEU A 10 -27.98 -9.66 11.67
CA LEU A 10 -26.68 -9.95 12.30
C LEU A 10 -25.50 -9.87 11.31
N CYS A 11 -25.73 -9.93 10.00
CA CYS A 11 -24.66 -9.74 9.03
C CYS A 11 -24.09 -8.31 9.06
N ILE A 12 -24.91 -7.32 9.41
CA ILE A 12 -24.54 -5.90 9.42
C ILE A 12 -23.42 -5.62 10.45
N PRO A 13 -23.59 -5.93 11.76
CA PRO A 13 -22.51 -5.71 12.72
C PRO A 13 -21.30 -6.60 12.42
N LEU A 14 -21.48 -7.79 11.86
CA LEU A 14 -20.38 -8.67 11.48
C LEU A 14 -19.49 -8.06 10.39
N ILE A 15 -20.09 -7.60 9.29
CA ILE A 15 -19.39 -6.93 8.17
C ILE A 15 -18.70 -5.65 8.68
N PHE A 16 -19.38 -4.87 9.52
CA PHE A 16 -18.81 -3.67 10.11
C PHE A 16 -17.57 -3.98 10.96
N ILE A 17 -17.65 -4.98 11.84
CA ILE A 17 -16.51 -5.39 12.69
C ILE A 17 -15.36 -5.89 11.82
N THR A 18 -15.63 -6.66 10.78
CA THR A 18 -14.59 -7.13 9.85
C THR A 18 -13.85 -5.95 9.21
N TRP A 19 -14.55 -4.97 8.65
CA TRP A 19 -13.89 -3.79 8.08
C TRP A 19 -13.17 -2.94 9.12
N TYR A 20 -13.80 -2.69 10.27
CA TYR A 20 -13.26 -1.80 11.29
C TYR A 20 -12.05 -2.39 12.05
N ARG A 21 -12.03 -3.71 12.26
CA ARG A 21 -10.99 -4.39 13.06
C ARG A 21 -9.99 -5.17 12.23
N LEU A 22 -10.44 -5.85 11.17
CA LEU A 22 -9.57 -6.74 10.39
C LEU A 22 -8.95 -6.05 9.17
N PHE A 23 -9.60 -5.01 8.62
CA PHE A 23 -9.15 -4.32 7.41
C PHE A 23 -9.03 -2.78 7.52
N PRO A 24 -8.61 -2.18 8.65
CA PRO A 24 -8.52 -0.73 8.78
C PRO A 24 -7.51 -0.08 7.81
N TYR A 25 -6.43 -0.76 7.44
CA TYR A 25 -5.38 -0.21 6.57
C TYR A 25 -5.76 -0.30 5.10
N THR A 26 -6.55 -1.30 4.70
CA THR A 26 -7.19 -1.31 3.39
C THR A 26 -8.15 -0.14 3.22
N LEU A 27 -8.90 0.25 4.25
CA LEU A 27 -9.72 1.46 4.19
C LEU A 27 -8.88 2.72 3.94
N TRP A 28 -7.74 2.84 4.64
CA TRP A 28 -6.78 3.92 4.40
C TRP A 28 -6.21 3.87 2.97
N ALA A 29 -5.88 2.68 2.47
CA ALA A 29 -5.38 2.52 1.11
C ALA A 29 -6.39 2.97 0.05
N ILE A 30 -7.68 2.63 0.20
CA ILE A 30 -8.75 3.06 -0.70
C ILE A 30 -8.89 4.59 -0.69
N GLU A 31 -8.85 5.23 0.48
CA GLU A 31 -8.90 6.70 0.57
C GLU A 31 -7.69 7.34 -0.12
N SER A 32 -6.50 6.93 0.31
CA SER A 32 -5.23 7.55 -0.08
C SER A 32 -4.99 7.48 -1.59
N ASN A 33 -5.44 6.39 -2.21
CA ASN A 33 -5.35 6.14 -3.64
C ASN A 33 -6.52 6.72 -4.45
N GLY A 34 -7.60 7.12 -3.78
CA GLY A 34 -8.75 7.75 -4.41
C GLY A 34 -8.50 9.23 -4.72
N PHE A 35 -9.39 9.82 -5.52
CA PHE A 35 -9.37 11.24 -5.82
C PHE A 35 -10.76 11.75 -6.19
N PHE A 36 -11.13 12.91 -5.64
CA PHE A 36 -12.38 13.60 -5.94
C PHE A 36 -12.30 15.09 -5.57
N VAL A 37 -12.67 15.97 -6.51
CA VAL A 37 -12.72 17.43 -6.30
C VAL A 37 -13.89 18.07 -7.06
N TRP A 38 -14.52 19.09 -6.48
CA TRP A 38 -15.64 19.83 -7.09
C TRP A 38 -15.18 20.89 -8.11
N THR A 39 -14.33 20.51 -9.05
CA THR A 39 -13.90 21.39 -10.16
C THR A 39 -14.65 21.06 -11.45
N PRO A 40 -15.01 22.05 -12.30
CA PRO A 40 -15.70 21.80 -13.56
C PRO A 40 -14.99 20.79 -14.47
N ASP A 41 -13.68 20.88 -14.60
CA ASP A 41 -12.87 20.00 -15.45
C ASP A 41 -12.93 18.54 -14.97
N HIS A 42 -12.75 18.32 -13.67
CA HIS A 42 -12.85 16.97 -13.09
C HIS A 42 -14.27 16.40 -13.21
N MET A 43 -15.30 17.21 -13.00
CA MET A 43 -16.68 16.78 -13.20
C MET A 43 -16.92 16.39 -14.65
N TYR A 44 -16.49 17.21 -15.62
CA TYR A 44 -16.59 16.89 -17.04
C TYR A 44 -15.88 15.57 -17.37
N TRP A 45 -14.67 15.36 -16.85
CA TRP A 45 -13.93 14.10 -17.00
C TRP A 45 -14.74 12.91 -16.45
N ILE A 46 -15.27 12.98 -15.22
CA ILE A 46 -16.10 11.91 -14.64
C ILE A 46 -17.32 11.59 -15.51
N TRP A 47 -18.05 12.60 -15.98
CA TRP A 47 -19.25 12.39 -16.80
C TRP A 47 -18.93 11.87 -18.21
N SER A 48 -17.73 12.13 -18.71
CA SER A 48 -17.24 11.59 -19.99
C SER A 48 -16.87 10.11 -19.92
N GLN A 49 -16.59 9.58 -18.72
CA GLN A 49 -16.22 8.18 -18.52
C GLN A 49 -17.42 7.24 -18.73
N HIS A 50 -17.12 6.00 -19.15
CA HIS A 50 -18.12 4.94 -19.13
C HIS A 50 -18.62 4.70 -17.70
N ALA A 51 -19.94 4.57 -17.52
CA ALA A 51 -20.56 4.50 -16.19
C ALA A 51 -20.21 5.70 -15.28
N GLY A 52 -20.13 6.93 -15.84
CA GLY A 52 -19.72 8.14 -15.13
C GLY A 52 -20.45 8.41 -13.80
N PHE A 53 -21.73 8.05 -13.68
CA PHE A 53 -22.47 8.15 -12.41
C PHE A 53 -21.89 7.23 -11.32
N SER A 54 -21.49 6.01 -11.69
CA SER A 54 -20.86 5.06 -10.76
C SER A 54 -19.47 5.55 -10.34
N VAL A 55 -18.69 6.08 -11.30
CA VAL A 55 -17.37 6.69 -11.04
C VAL A 55 -17.52 7.87 -10.08
N PHE A 56 -18.48 8.76 -10.34
CA PHE A 56 -18.80 9.89 -9.48
C PHE A 56 -19.04 9.44 -8.05
N LEU A 57 -19.96 8.49 -7.87
CA LEU A 57 -20.39 8.06 -6.55
C LEU A 57 -19.30 7.27 -5.82
N SER A 58 -18.51 6.44 -6.52
CA SER A 58 -17.37 5.73 -5.93
C SER A 58 -16.28 6.69 -5.48
N SER A 59 -15.91 7.66 -6.30
CA SER A 59 -14.86 8.64 -5.97
C SER A 59 -15.32 9.59 -4.86
N PHE A 60 -16.58 10.04 -4.90
CA PHE A 60 -17.17 10.87 -3.86
C PHE A 60 -17.24 10.17 -2.50
N PHE A 61 -17.55 8.87 -2.46
CA PHE A 61 -17.57 8.14 -1.18
C PHE A 61 -16.17 7.77 -0.70
N ALA A 62 -15.20 7.60 -1.60
CA ALA A 62 -13.84 7.18 -1.23
C ALA A 62 -13.15 8.18 -0.28
N GLN A 63 -13.37 9.49 -0.44
CA GLN A 63 -12.82 10.53 0.45
C GLN A 63 -13.28 10.42 1.92
N PHE A 64 -14.38 9.73 2.22
CA PHE A 64 -14.84 9.54 3.61
C PHE A 64 -14.12 8.40 4.33
N PHE A 65 -13.40 7.54 3.60
CA PHE A 65 -12.55 6.51 4.20
C PHE A 65 -11.37 7.07 4.99
N ARG A 66 -11.12 8.38 4.87
CA ARG A 66 -10.22 9.15 5.75
C ARG A 66 -10.44 8.83 7.23
N TRP A 67 -11.70 8.57 7.61
CA TRP A 67 -12.07 8.05 8.91
C TRP A 67 -12.43 6.57 8.81
N PRO A 68 -11.62 5.64 9.36
CA PRO A 68 -11.86 4.20 9.22
C PRO A 68 -13.25 3.74 9.69
N ALA A 69 -13.81 4.38 10.72
CA ALA A 69 -15.16 4.08 11.20
C ALA A 69 -16.24 4.42 10.16
N ILE A 70 -16.17 5.58 9.53
CA ILE A 70 -17.12 6.00 8.48
C ILE A 70 -16.94 5.10 7.25
N GLY A 71 -15.70 4.77 6.93
CA GLY A 71 -15.37 3.80 5.90
C GLY A 71 -16.04 2.44 6.09
N ALA A 72 -15.85 1.83 7.26
CA ALA A 72 -16.48 0.56 7.61
C ALA A 72 -18.02 0.68 7.57
N LEU A 73 -18.60 1.81 7.99
CA LEU A 73 -20.03 2.06 7.87
C LEU A 73 -20.49 2.10 6.41
N LEU A 74 -19.75 2.75 5.50
CA LEU A 74 -20.09 2.82 4.08
C LEU A 74 -20.04 1.45 3.40
N GLN A 75 -18.99 0.65 3.65
CA GLN A 75 -18.93 -0.72 3.12
C GLN A 75 -20.08 -1.58 3.62
N THR A 76 -20.43 -1.43 4.89
CA THR A 76 -21.57 -2.10 5.51
C THR A 76 -22.91 -1.59 4.94
N LEU A 77 -23.01 -0.30 4.62
CA LEU A 77 -24.20 0.30 4.03
C LEU A 77 -24.48 -0.26 2.64
N PHE A 78 -23.45 -0.46 1.80
CA PHE A 78 -23.63 -1.11 0.50
C PHE A 78 -24.15 -2.55 0.65
N ALA A 79 -23.58 -3.32 1.57
CA ALA A 79 -24.07 -4.66 1.90
C ALA A 79 -25.53 -4.64 2.41
N PHE A 80 -25.89 -3.65 3.23
CA PHE A 80 -27.25 -3.45 3.73
C PHE A 80 -28.25 -3.11 2.61
N ILE A 81 -27.89 -2.22 1.69
CA ILE A 81 -28.71 -1.87 0.52
C ILE A 81 -28.98 -3.12 -0.32
N VAL A 82 -27.95 -3.94 -0.58
CA VAL A 82 -28.08 -5.20 -1.31
C VAL A 82 -28.99 -6.19 -0.58
N LEU A 83 -28.85 -6.32 0.74
CA LEU A 83 -29.71 -7.19 1.55
C LEU A 83 -31.18 -6.77 1.47
N CYS A 84 -31.48 -5.49 1.73
CA CYS A 84 -32.84 -4.96 1.68
C CYS A 84 -33.45 -5.11 0.29
N SER A 85 -32.68 -4.80 -0.75
CA SER A 85 -33.13 -4.93 -2.14
C SER A 85 -33.40 -6.38 -2.51
N SER A 86 -32.52 -7.30 -2.13
CA SER A 86 -32.72 -8.74 -2.32
C SER A 86 -33.99 -9.23 -1.62
N LEU A 87 -34.24 -8.79 -0.38
CA LEU A 87 -35.47 -9.14 0.35
C LEU A 87 -36.73 -8.61 -0.33
N ILE A 88 -36.70 -7.40 -0.89
CA ILE A 88 -37.83 -6.84 -1.67
C ILE A 88 -38.10 -7.71 -2.89
N VAL A 89 -37.06 -8.08 -3.64
CA VAL A 89 -37.18 -8.97 -4.81
C VAL A 89 -37.78 -10.30 -4.40
N LEU A 90 -37.19 -11.01 -3.41
CA LEU A 90 -37.68 -12.32 -2.97
C LEU A 90 -39.14 -12.30 -2.49
N ASN A 91 -39.54 -11.24 -1.77
CA ASN A 91 -40.93 -11.08 -1.32
C ASN A 91 -41.90 -10.88 -2.51
N ARG A 92 -41.48 -10.16 -3.55
CA ARG A 92 -42.28 -10.02 -4.79
C ARG A 92 -42.37 -11.33 -5.58
N LEU A 93 -41.35 -12.17 -5.50
CA LEU A 93 -41.36 -13.52 -6.10
C LEU A 93 -42.28 -14.52 -5.40
N LYS A 94 -42.98 -14.10 -4.34
CA LYS A 94 -43.85 -14.93 -3.50
C LYS A 94 -43.17 -16.23 -3.03
N LEU A 95 -41.83 -16.22 -2.92
CA LEU A 95 -41.10 -17.39 -2.50
C LEU A 95 -41.47 -17.77 -1.05
N PRO A 96 -41.46 -19.07 -0.71
CA PRO A 96 -41.68 -19.49 0.65
C PRO A 96 -40.68 -18.80 1.59
N LYS A 97 -41.15 -18.35 2.77
CA LYS A 97 -40.32 -17.69 3.80
C LYS A 97 -39.14 -18.54 4.31
N ALA A 98 -38.99 -19.78 3.85
CA ALA A 98 -37.84 -20.64 4.07
C ALA A 98 -36.62 -20.24 3.20
N PHE A 99 -36.86 -19.60 2.04
CA PHE A 99 -35.82 -19.16 1.11
C PHE A 99 -35.31 -17.74 1.37
N LEU A 100 -35.68 -17.12 2.49
CA LEU A 100 -35.24 -15.77 2.86
C LEU A 100 -33.69 -15.67 2.93
N SER A 101 -33.04 -16.77 3.30
CA SER A 101 -31.59 -16.94 3.40
C SER A 101 -30.86 -16.80 2.06
N VAL A 102 -31.57 -16.98 0.93
CA VAL A 102 -31.01 -16.75 -0.42
C VAL A 102 -30.61 -15.28 -0.62
N ALA A 103 -31.25 -14.35 0.11
CA ALA A 103 -30.89 -12.93 0.08
C ALA A 103 -29.47 -12.65 0.63
N LEU A 104 -28.85 -13.60 1.33
CA LEU A 104 -27.46 -13.47 1.80
C LEU A 104 -26.43 -13.76 0.72
N LEU A 105 -26.76 -14.52 -0.33
CA LEU A 105 -25.80 -14.88 -1.37
C LEU A 105 -25.24 -13.64 -2.11
N PRO A 106 -26.08 -12.66 -2.54
CA PRO A 106 -25.56 -11.43 -3.13
C PRO A 106 -24.72 -10.61 -2.14
N VAL A 107 -25.10 -10.59 -0.86
CA VAL A 107 -24.38 -9.86 0.19
C VAL A 107 -22.98 -10.45 0.40
N MET A 108 -22.86 -11.77 0.41
CA MET A 108 -21.58 -12.47 0.55
C MET A 108 -20.71 -12.32 -0.70
N GLY A 109 -21.32 -12.42 -1.88
CA GLY A 109 -20.64 -12.15 -3.14
C GLY A 109 -20.04 -10.76 -3.16
N LEU A 110 -20.82 -9.74 -2.75
CA LEU A 110 -20.32 -8.38 -2.59
C LEU A 110 -19.22 -8.30 -1.53
N TRP A 111 -19.42 -8.90 -0.36
CA TRP A 111 -18.46 -8.80 0.75
C TRP A 111 -17.10 -9.40 0.40
N ILE A 112 -17.07 -10.57 -0.24
CA ILE A 112 -15.83 -11.19 -0.73
C ILE A 112 -15.17 -10.29 -1.78
N LYS A 113 -15.96 -9.73 -2.71
CA LYS A 113 -15.44 -8.83 -3.73
C LYS A 113 -14.90 -7.52 -3.17
N GLN A 114 -15.55 -6.96 -2.15
CA GLN A 114 -15.07 -5.76 -1.45
C GLN A 114 -13.68 -5.97 -0.85
N CYS A 115 -13.36 -7.18 -0.37
CA CYS A 115 -12.01 -7.48 0.15
C CYS A 115 -10.95 -7.63 -0.96
N GLN A 116 -11.37 -7.91 -2.20
CA GLN A 116 -10.48 -8.05 -3.35
C GLN A 116 -10.18 -6.69 -4.00
N ASP A 117 -11.20 -5.86 -4.14
CA ASP A 117 -11.12 -4.64 -4.93
C ASP A 117 -10.51 -3.48 -4.13
N ASP A 118 -9.62 -2.71 -4.77
CA ASP A 118 -9.00 -1.50 -4.20
C ASP A 118 -9.81 -0.23 -4.44
N THR A 119 -11.00 -0.36 -5.04
CA THR A 119 -11.88 0.75 -5.37
C THR A 119 -13.32 0.47 -4.94
N LEU A 120 -14.09 1.55 -4.74
CA LEU A 120 -15.52 1.44 -4.45
C LEU A 120 -16.39 1.14 -5.66
N PHE A 121 -15.80 1.14 -6.86
CA PHE A 121 -16.55 1.14 -8.10
C PHE A 121 -17.49 -0.08 -8.20
N PHE A 122 -16.97 -1.29 -7.94
CA PHE A 122 -17.79 -2.50 -7.95
C PHE A 122 -18.90 -2.47 -6.90
N SER A 123 -18.59 -2.00 -5.68
CA SER A 123 -19.57 -1.93 -4.59
C SER A 123 -20.74 -1.03 -4.91
N VAL A 124 -20.45 0.15 -5.46
CA VAL A 124 -21.44 1.11 -5.92
C VAL A 124 -22.28 0.53 -7.05
N GLN A 125 -21.65 -0.09 -8.05
CA GLN A 125 -22.35 -0.69 -9.17
C GLN A 125 -23.28 -1.82 -8.73
N PHE A 126 -22.77 -2.72 -7.89
CA PHE A 126 -23.53 -3.87 -7.41
C PHE A 126 -24.71 -3.45 -6.52
N ALA A 127 -24.49 -2.50 -5.60
CA ALA A 127 -25.57 -1.96 -4.78
C ALA A 127 -26.63 -1.23 -5.62
N SER A 128 -26.20 -0.42 -6.60
CA SER A 128 -27.10 0.30 -7.51
C SER A 128 -27.92 -0.67 -8.37
N PHE A 129 -27.30 -1.72 -8.89
CA PHE A 129 -27.98 -2.78 -9.64
C PHE A 129 -29.13 -3.40 -8.84
N PHE A 130 -28.85 -3.85 -7.60
CA PHE A 130 -29.86 -4.47 -6.75
C PHE A 130 -30.97 -3.49 -6.34
N LEU A 131 -30.61 -2.25 -6.01
CA LEU A 131 -31.58 -1.20 -5.69
C LEU A 131 -32.55 -0.97 -6.86
N ILE A 132 -32.01 -0.79 -8.07
CA ILE A 132 -32.81 -0.56 -9.27
C ILE A 132 -33.65 -1.79 -9.59
N TRP A 133 -33.10 -3.00 -9.48
CA TRP A 133 -33.87 -4.24 -9.69
C TRP A 133 -35.05 -4.34 -8.71
N ALA A 134 -34.84 -4.01 -7.44
CA ALA A 134 -35.90 -3.98 -6.43
C ALA A 134 -36.99 -2.95 -6.76
N ILE A 135 -36.61 -1.78 -7.30
CA ILE A 135 -37.55 -0.74 -7.77
C ILE A 135 -38.31 -1.24 -9.00
N SER A 136 -37.64 -1.82 -10.00
CA SER A 136 -38.24 -2.39 -11.20
C SER A 136 -39.29 -3.46 -10.87
N CYS A 137 -39.05 -4.29 -9.85
CA CYS A 137 -40.01 -5.29 -9.38
C CYS A 137 -41.29 -4.67 -8.76
N ARG A 138 -41.33 -3.36 -8.48
CA ARG A 138 -42.55 -2.66 -8.03
C ARG A 138 -43.40 -2.15 -9.19
N ILE A 139 -42.85 -2.04 -10.39
CA ILE A 139 -43.58 -1.58 -11.58
C ILE A 139 -44.44 -2.75 -12.08
N GLU A 140 -45.75 -2.56 -12.26
CA GLU A 140 -46.66 -3.67 -12.61
C GLU A 140 -46.56 -4.11 -14.07
N ARG A 141 -46.25 -3.17 -14.97
CA ARG A 141 -46.25 -3.38 -16.41
C ARG A 141 -44.85 -3.75 -16.93
N TRP A 142 -44.74 -4.91 -17.57
CA TRP A 142 -43.46 -5.51 -18.01
C TRP A 142 -42.65 -4.63 -18.98
N TYR A 143 -43.29 -3.91 -19.89
CA TYR A 143 -42.59 -3.03 -20.83
C TYR A 143 -41.98 -1.80 -20.16
N PHE A 144 -42.61 -1.26 -19.10
CA PHE A 144 -42.01 -0.21 -18.27
C PHE A 144 -40.85 -0.76 -17.42
N ARG A 145 -40.85 -2.05 -17.06
CA ARG A 145 -39.68 -2.69 -16.42
C ARG A 145 -38.50 -2.74 -17.36
N ILE A 146 -38.70 -3.18 -18.59
CA ILE A 146 -37.63 -3.24 -19.60
C ILE A 146 -37.12 -1.83 -19.91
N LEU A 147 -38.01 -0.84 -20.08
CA LEU A 147 -37.64 0.55 -20.30
C LEU A 147 -36.82 1.14 -19.13
N PHE A 148 -37.15 0.78 -17.89
CA PHE A 148 -36.41 1.22 -16.68
C PHE A 148 -35.05 0.51 -16.51
N LEU A 149 -34.86 -0.64 -17.15
CA LEU A 149 -33.58 -1.35 -17.22
C LEU A 149 -32.66 -0.79 -18.33
N VAL A 150 -33.13 0.08 -19.23
CA VAL A 150 -32.32 0.71 -20.29
C VAL A 150 -31.40 1.83 -19.75
N PRO A 151 -31.80 2.71 -18.82
CA PRO A 151 -30.86 3.62 -18.13
C PRO A 151 -29.77 2.87 -17.34
N LEU A 152 -30.06 1.63 -16.95
CA LEU A 152 -29.15 0.69 -16.29
C LEU A 152 -28.01 0.24 -17.23
N TYR A 153 -28.28 0.18 -18.54
CA TYR A 153 -27.30 -0.12 -19.60
C TYR A 153 -26.28 1.00 -19.80
N PHE A 154 -26.66 2.27 -19.56
CA PHE A 154 -25.73 3.41 -19.67
C PHE A 154 -24.95 3.69 -18.37
N SER A 155 -25.45 3.24 -17.21
CA SER A 155 -24.88 3.56 -15.90
C SER A 155 -24.03 2.45 -15.27
N LEU A 156 -24.15 1.20 -15.74
CA LEU A 156 -23.35 0.04 -15.29
C LEU A 156 -22.50 -0.55 -16.43
N THR A 157 -21.42 -1.23 -16.08
CA THR A 157 -20.55 -1.91 -17.05
C THR A 157 -21.30 -3.02 -17.81
N TRP A 158 -20.91 -3.25 -19.07
CA TRP A 158 -21.55 -4.19 -20.00
C TRP A 158 -21.65 -5.63 -19.45
N ASN A 159 -20.76 -6.00 -18.52
CA ASN A 159 -20.71 -7.33 -17.90
C ASN A 159 -21.95 -7.65 -17.04
N PHE A 160 -22.55 -6.65 -16.38
CA PHE A 160 -23.75 -6.88 -15.57
C PHE A 160 -25.00 -7.07 -16.43
N PHE A 161 -25.04 -6.49 -17.63
CA PHE A 161 -26.21 -6.58 -18.51
C PHE A 161 -26.48 -8.01 -18.99
N PHE A 162 -25.44 -8.71 -19.48
CA PHE A 162 -25.57 -10.08 -19.99
C PHE A 162 -25.90 -11.11 -18.90
N ILE A 163 -25.58 -10.80 -17.64
CA ILE A 163 -25.92 -11.66 -16.49
C ILE A 163 -27.30 -11.28 -15.95
N ALA A 164 -27.62 -9.99 -15.85
CA ALA A 164 -28.88 -9.50 -15.30
C ALA A 164 -30.09 -9.81 -16.16
N LEU A 165 -29.99 -9.67 -17.49
CA LEU A 165 -31.10 -9.89 -18.41
C LEU A 165 -31.66 -11.33 -18.35
N PRO A 166 -30.85 -12.41 -18.44
CA PRO A 166 -31.35 -13.78 -18.28
C PRO A 166 -31.80 -14.09 -16.85
N ILE A 167 -31.24 -13.44 -15.81
CA ILE A 167 -31.75 -13.58 -14.44
C ILE A 167 -33.14 -12.96 -14.32
N VAL A 168 -33.36 -11.75 -14.83
CA VAL A 168 -34.67 -11.08 -14.80
C VAL A 168 -35.69 -11.86 -15.62
N ILE A 169 -35.33 -12.32 -16.82
CA ILE A 169 -36.19 -13.15 -17.69
C ILE A 169 -36.47 -14.50 -17.04
N GLY A 170 -35.45 -15.17 -16.48
CA GLY A 170 -35.59 -16.44 -15.78
C GLY A 170 -36.47 -16.33 -14.55
N VAL A 171 -36.36 -15.22 -13.81
CA VAL A 171 -37.22 -14.90 -12.68
C VAL A 171 -38.68 -14.64 -13.13
N GLU A 172 -38.91 -13.90 -14.22
CA GLU A 172 -40.26 -13.74 -14.79
C GLU A 172 -40.84 -15.06 -15.34
N PHE A 173 -40.01 -15.94 -15.88
CA PHE A 173 -40.40 -17.28 -16.33
C PHE A 173 -40.77 -18.19 -15.15
N LEU A 174 -40.00 -18.16 -14.06
CA LEU A 174 -40.29 -18.89 -12.83
C LEU A 174 -41.54 -18.35 -12.12
N LEU A 175 -41.77 -17.04 -12.16
CA LEU A 175 -42.99 -16.39 -11.66
C LEU A 175 -44.26 -16.90 -12.35
N LYS A 176 -44.18 -17.24 -13.64
CA LYS A 176 -45.31 -17.80 -14.41
C LYS A 176 -45.57 -19.29 -14.12
N ARG A 177 -44.64 -20.02 -13.50
CA ARG A 177 -44.66 -21.49 -13.43
C ARG A 177 -44.89 -22.07 -12.02
N GLN A 178 -45.23 -21.27 -11.02
CA GLN A 178 -45.34 -21.77 -9.64
C GLN A 178 -46.65 -22.54 -9.37
N HIS A 179 -46.55 -23.87 -9.37
CA HIS A 179 -47.32 -24.77 -8.51
C HIS A 179 -46.57 -25.01 -7.18
N CYS A 180 -47.33 -25.18 -6.10
CA CYS A 180 -46.94 -25.21 -4.70
C CYS A 180 -45.72 -26.07 -4.34
N LEU A 181 -44.74 -25.47 -3.65
CA LEU A 181 -43.69 -26.17 -2.91
C LEU A 181 -44.06 -26.18 -1.41
N ASP A 182 -44.81 -27.19 -0.97
CA ASP A 182 -45.11 -27.39 0.44
C ASP A 182 -43.88 -27.95 1.18
N THR A 183 -43.24 -27.11 2.00
CA THR A 183 -41.99 -27.45 2.68
C THR A 183 -42.26 -27.99 4.10
N LYS A 184 -41.87 -29.25 4.37
CA LYS A 184 -41.98 -29.90 5.69
C LYS A 184 -41.23 -29.13 6.81
N ARG A 185 -41.68 -29.30 8.06
CA ARG A 185 -41.24 -28.54 9.26
C ARG A 185 -39.74 -28.68 9.57
N GLU A 186 -39.13 -29.82 9.28
CA GLU A 186 -37.69 -30.09 9.54
C GLU A 186 -36.77 -29.26 8.63
N TYR A 187 -37.13 -29.08 7.36
CA TYR A 187 -36.39 -28.21 6.43
C TYR A 187 -36.48 -26.72 6.79
N LYS A 188 -37.47 -26.29 7.61
CA LYS A 188 -37.61 -24.90 8.05
C LYS A 188 -36.54 -24.49 9.07
N ILE A 189 -36.00 -25.41 9.88
CA ILE A 189 -34.95 -25.07 10.84
C ILE A 189 -33.61 -24.94 10.11
N ALA A 190 -33.29 -25.91 9.26
CA ALA A 190 -32.06 -25.91 8.46
C ALA A 190 -31.97 -24.68 7.52
N THR A 191 -33.04 -24.38 6.78
CA THR A 191 -33.02 -23.26 5.81
C THR A 191 -33.04 -21.88 6.46
N VAL A 192 -33.64 -21.71 7.64
CA VAL A 192 -33.85 -20.40 8.27
C VAL A 192 -32.74 -20.04 9.26
N TYR A 193 -32.12 -21.02 9.92
CA TYR A 193 -31.15 -20.77 10.98
C TYR A 193 -29.76 -21.30 10.62
N LEU A 194 -29.68 -22.58 10.23
CA LEU A 194 -28.38 -23.22 9.99
C LEU A 194 -27.68 -22.66 8.75
N ILE A 195 -28.38 -22.55 7.61
CA ILE A 195 -27.78 -22.07 6.35
C ILE A 195 -27.27 -20.62 6.48
N PRO A 196 -28.05 -19.63 6.98
CA PRO A 196 -27.54 -18.27 7.21
C PRO A 196 -26.31 -18.21 8.12
N VAL A 197 -26.33 -18.95 9.23
CA VAL A 197 -25.23 -18.95 10.19
C VAL A 197 -23.98 -19.59 9.59
N LEU A 198 -24.12 -20.71 8.88
CA LEU A 198 -23.01 -21.36 8.19
C LEU A 198 -22.46 -20.49 7.06
N LEU A 199 -23.31 -19.82 6.31
CA LEU A 199 -22.87 -18.93 5.24
C LEU A 199 -22.16 -17.69 5.82
N LEU A 200 -22.72 -17.04 6.85
CA LEU A 200 -22.10 -15.87 7.48
C LEU A 200 -20.80 -16.22 8.20
N GLY A 201 -20.82 -17.29 9.00
CA GLY A 201 -19.65 -17.80 9.70
C GLY A 201 -18.59 -18.32 8.73
N GLY A 202 -18.99 -18.99 7.66
CA GLY A 202 -18.12 -19.47 6.60
C GLY A 202 -17.46 -18.34 5.82
N SER A 203 -18.20 -17.30 5.42
CA SER A 203 -17.63 -16.11 4.77
C SER A 203 -16.69 -15.34 5.70
N TYR A 204 -17.07 -15.13 6.96
CA TYR A 204 -16.21 -14.48 7.95
C TYR A 204 -14.91 -15.26 8.18
N TYR A 205 -15.02 -16.58 8.36
CA TYR A 205 -13.87 -17.47 8.52
C TYR A 205 -12.99 -17.44 7.27
N TYR A 206 -13.57 -17.61 6.08
CA TYR A 206 -12.86 -17.56 4.81
C TYR A 206 -12.09 -16.25 4.68
N ILE A 207 -12.75 -15.10 4.83
CA ILE A 207 -12.11 -13.77 4.74
C ILE A 207 -11.01 -13.59 5.79
N GLY A 208 -11.22 -14.09 7.01
CA GLY A 208 -10.24 -13.98 8.10
C GLY A 208 -9.03 -14.91 7.95
N THR A 209 -9.19 -16.07 7.32
CA THR A 209 -8.12 -17.08 7.17
C THR A 209 -7.43 -17.05 5.81
N GLU A 210 -8.04 -16.42 4.80
CA GLU A 210 -7.48 -16.35 3.46
C GLU A 210 -6.19 -15.53 3.49
N LYS A 211 -5.09 -16.21 3.14
CA LYS A 211 -3.73 -15.64 3.23
C LYS A 211 -3.58 -14.39 2.37
N THR A 212 -4.21 -14.36 1.20
CA THR A 212 -4.11 -13.23 0.26
C THR A 212 -4.66 -11.93 0.84
N TYR A 213 -5.82 -11.96 1.50
CA TYR A 213 -6.41 -10.76 2.09
C TYR A 213 -5.61 -10.28 3.31
N ARG A 214 -5.10 -11.22 4.11
CA ARG A 214 -4.26 -10.89 5.27
C ARG A 214 -2.89 -10.34 4.85
N ALA A 215 -2.29 -10.88 3.79
CA ALA A 215 -1.06 -10.35 3.20
C ALA A 215 -1.28 -8.93 2.68
N LYS A 216 -2.34 -8.71 1.88
CA LYS A 216 -2.70 -7.38 1.37
C LYS A 216 -2.90 -6.35 2.49
N GLU A 217 -3.65 -6.72 3.53
CA GLU A 217 -3.84 -5.83 4.69
C GLU A 217 -2.53 -5.53 5.42
N HIS A 218 -1.64 -6.52 5.53
CA HIS A 218 -0.31 -6.36 6.13
C HIS A 218 0.56 -5.42 5.30
N ASP A 219 0.55 -5.54 3.97
CA ASP A 219 1.28 -4.64 3.08
C ASP A 219 0.78 -3.19 3.21
N HIS A 220 -0.55 -3.01 3.29
CA HIS A 220 -1.17 -1.71 3.59
C HIS A 220 -0.80 -1.18 4.98
N GLU A 221 -0.71 -2.04 5.99
CA GLU A 221 -0.26 -1.66 7.34
C GLU A 221 1.19 -1.17 7.32
N VAL A 222 2.10 -1.90 6.68
CA VAL A 222 3.51 -1.52 6.54
C VAL A 222 3.63 -0.18 5.81
N ALA A 223 2.92 -0.01 4.69
CA ALA A 223 2.89 1.24 3.93
C ALA A 223 2.34 2.41 4.76
N TYR A 224 1.26 2.20 5.52
CA TYR A 224 0.68 3.22 6.39
C TYR A 224 1.63 3.63 7.51
N LEU A 225 2.29 2.67 8.16
CA LEU A 225 3.23 2.94 9.24
C LEU A 225 4.48 3.67 8.74
N ALA A 226 4.97 3.33 7.56
CA ALA A 226 6.07 4.03 6.90
C ALA A 226 5.66 5.47 6.53
N TYR A 227 4.49 5.65 5.90
CA TYR A 227 3.93 6.96 5.55
C TYR A 227 3.74 7.86 6.79
N SER A 228 3.23 7.28 7.87
CA SER A 228 2.98 7.96 9.14
C SER A 228 4.24 8.11 10.01
N GLN A 229 5.41 7.65 9.53
CA GLN A 229 6.70 7.69 10.24
C GLN A 229 6.70 6.97 11.60
N LYS A 230 5.87 5.92 11.77
CA LYS A 230 5.77 5.11 12.99
C LYS A 230 6.77 3.96 13.00
N TRP A 231 8.06 4.28 12.86
CA TRP A 231 9.14 3.31 12.62
C TRP A 231 9.29 2.24 13.70
N ASN A 232 9.11 2.58 14.98
CA ASN A 232 9.19 1.59 16.05
C ASN A 232 8.08 0.53 15.94
N HIS A 233 6.88 0.93 15.55
CA HIS A 233 5.77 0.01 15.35
C HIS A 233 6.00 -0.87 14.11
N LEU A 234 6.48 -0.26 13.01
CA LEU A 234 6.83 -0.98 11.77
C LEU A 234 7.88 -2.06 12.01
N LEU A 235 8.98 -1.72 12.70
CA LEU A 235 10.06 -2.69 12.98
C LEU A 235 9.59 -3.83 13.91
N ASN A 236 8.68 -3.54 14.85
CA ASN A 236 8.12 -4.56 15.73
C ASN A 236 7.10 -5.46 15.01
N LEU A 237 6.33 -4.91 14.06
CA LEU A 237 5.34 -5.64 13.28
C LEU A 237 5.99 -6.69 12.38
N ILE A 238 7.01 -6.29 11.61
CA ILE A 238 7.73 -7.19 10.69
C ILE A 238 8.62 -8.15 11.49
N GLY A 239 9.20 -7.70 12.60
CA GLY A 239 10.04 -8.52 13.45
C GLY A 239 11.44 -8.75 12.87
N ILE A 240 12.05 -9.90 13.18
CA ILE A 240 13.48 -10.16 12.94
C ILE A 240 13.73 -11.27 11.90
N ARG A 241 12.74 -12.11 11.55
CA ARG A 241 12.95 -13.29 10.68
C ARG A 241 11.88 -13.41 9.59
N ASP A 242 12.24 -14.12 8.51
CA ASP A 242 11.37 -14.51 7.39
C ASP A 242 10.75 -13.35 6.60
N HIS A 243 11.58 -12.34 6.31
CA HIS A 243 11.18 -11.13 5.60
C HIS A 243 10.99 -11.33 4.11
N THR A 244 9.96 -10.71 3.54
CA THR A 244 9.88 -10.50 2.10
C THR A 244 10.91 -9.44 1.65
N PRO A 245 11.31 -9.44 0.36
CA PRO A 245 12.18 -8.39 -0.15
C PRO A 245 11.64 -6.97 0.04
N GLU A 246 10.33 -6.80 0.00
CA GLU A 246 9.66 -5.51 0.19
C GLU A 246 9.73 -5.04 1.65
N GLU A 247 9.44 -5.94 2.59
CA GLU A 247 9.57 -5.67 4.03
C GLU A 247 10.99 -5.25 4.41
N LEU A 248 12.01 -5.91 3.83
CA LEU A 248 13.41 -5.54 4.03
C LEU A 248 13.69 -4.09 3.63
N ARG A 249 13.09 -3.60 2.54
CA ARG A 249 13.26 -2.20 2.10
C ARG A 249 12.71 -1.23 3.14
N TYR A 250 11.52 -1.49 3.67
CA TYR A 250 10.92 -0.69 4.73
C TYR A 250 11.70 -0.76 6.05
N ILE A 251 12.24 -1.93 6.41
CA ILE A 251 13.15 -2.09 7.54
C ILE A 251 14.38 -1.19 7.35
N LEU A 252 15.05 -1.27 6.20
CA LEU A 252 16.26 -0.47 5.93
C LEU A 252 15.98 1.03 5.95
N LEU A 253 14.81 1.45 5.45
CA LEU A 253 14.34 2.84 5.56
C LEU A 253 14.13 3.27 7.02
N GLY A 254 13.46 2.45 7.83
CA GLY A 254 13.26 2.72 9.25
C GLY A 254 14.56 2.73 10.07
N LEU A 255 15.50 1.82 9.78
CA LEU A 255 16.81 1.78 10.41
C LEU A 255 17.66 3.01 10.06
N SER A 256 17.56 3.50 8.83
CA SER A 256 18.17 4.77 8.41
C SER A 256 17.57 5.94 9.18
N HIS A 257 16.25 5.96 9.39
CA HIS A 257 15.60 7.01 10.19
C HIS A 257 16.02 7.01 11.66
N LYS A 258 16.42 5.86 12.19
CA LYS A 258 16.94 5.72 13.55
C LYS A 258 18.47 5.89 13.64
N ASN A 259 19.15 6.22 12.55
CA ASN A 259 20.61 6.28 12.45
C ASN A 259 21.31 4.97 12.85
N MET A 260 20.66 3.81 12.65
CA MET A 260 21.20 2.49 13.00
C MET A 260 21.63 1.69 11.77
N LEU A 261 21.42 2.19 10.55
CA LEU A 261 21.66 1.45 9.31
C LEU A 261 23.07 0.84 9.26
N GLY A 262 24.11 1.63 9.56
CA GLY A 262 25.50 1.16 9.56
C GLY A 262 25.85 0.20 10.70
N ASP A 263 25.04 0.13 11.76
CA ASP A 263 25.28 -0.74 12.92
C ASP A 263 24.63 -2.10 12.79
N VAL A 264 23.55 -2.20 12.00
CA VAL A 264 22.73 -3.42 11.99
C VAL A 264 22.44 -4.03 10.62
N ILE A 265 22.88 -3.44 9.51
CA ILE A 265 22.51 -3.92 8.17
C ILE A 265 22.81 -5.42 7.94
N PHE A 266 23.89 -5.95 8.50
CA PHE A 266 24.28 -7.37 8.34
C PHE A 266 23.56 -8.33 9.31
N HIS A 267 22.68 -7.83 10.19
CA HIS A 267 21.72 -8.68 10.91
C HIS A 267 20.57 -9.14 10.01
N TYR A 268 20.36 -8.46 8.89
CA TYR A 268 19.32 -8.75 7.91
C TYR A 268 19.93 -9.44 6.68
N PRO A 269 19.18 -10.29 5.97
CA PRO A 269 19.64 -11.02 4.78
C PRO A 269 19.73 -10.11 3.54
N VAL A 270 20.43 -8.98 3.64
CA VAL A 270 20.64 -8.03 2.54
C VAL A 270 21.81 -8.51 1.69
N ASN A 271 21.54 -8.84 0.43
CA ASN A 271 22.56 -9.34 -0.49
C ASN A 271 22.86 -8.42 -1.69
N SER A 272 22.13 -7.32 -1.84
CA SER A 272 22.32 -6.35 -2.91
C SER A 272 22.01 -4.94 -2.40
N GLU A 273 22.66 -3.92 -2.93
CA GLU A 273 22.26 -2.53 -2.66
C GLU A 273 20.91 -2.17 -3.30
N GLU A 274 20.39 -3.02 -4.19
CA GLU A 274 19.06 -2.86 -4.77
C GLU A 274 17.95 -2.98 -3.71
N PHE A 275 18.23 -3.43 -2.49
CA PHE A 275 17.27 -3.38 -1.38
C PHE A 275 17.09 -1.98 -0.79
N PHE A 276 17.87 -0.98 -1.21
CA PHE A 276 17.65 0.40 -0.75
C PHE A 276 16.58 1.14 -1.55
N LEU A 277 16.42 0.81 -2.84
CA LEU A 277 15.59 1.53 -3.80
C LEU A 277 15.10 0.56 -4.88
N PHE A 278 13.88 0.75 -5.38
CA PHE A 278 13.44 0.03 -6.57
C PHE A 278 14.02 0.71 -7.80
N ASN A 279 14.83 0.00 -8.59
CA ASN A 279 15.30 0.48 -9.88
C ASN A 279 14.56 -0.26 -10.99
N GLY A 280 14.05 0.47 -11.98
CA GLY A 280 13.42 -0.10 -13.17
C GLY A 280 12.02 -0.70 -12.93
N ASP A 281 11.62 -0.92 -11.68
CA ASP A 281 10.24 -1.24 -11.34
C ASP A 281 9.42 0.06 -11.26
N MET A 282 8.41 0.13 -12.13
CA MET A 282 7.48 1.23 -12.23
C MET A 282 6.11 0.84 -11.65
N SER A 283 6.03 -0.19 -10.81
CA SER A 283 4.81 -0.50 -10.06
C SER A 283 4.43 0.67 -9.14
N LYS A 284 3.15 0.75 -8.78
CA LYS A 284 2.64 1.80 -7.89
C LYS A 284 3.31 1.73 -6.51
N GLU A 285 3.51 0.51 -6.01
CA GLU A 285 4.13 0.22 -4.72
C GLU A 285 5.61 0.61 -4.72
N ALA A 286 6.32 0.32 -5.82
CA ALA A 286 7.71 0.74 -6.01
C ALA A 286 7.87 2.25 -6.07
N CYS A 287 7.03 2.94 -6.85
CA CYS A 287 7.03 4.40 -6.95
C CYS A 287 6.74 5.04 -5.58
N PHE A 288 5.74 4.53 -4.86
CA PHE A 288 5.41 4.99 -3.50
C PHE A 288 6.58 4.80 -2.52
N PHE A 289 7.23 3.64 -2.52
CA PHE A 289 8.38 3.40 -1.66
C PHE A 289 9.55 4.34 -2.00
N ASN A 290 9.86 4.48 -3.30
CA ASN A 290 10.93 5.36 -3.76
C ASN A 290 10.65 6.82 -3.39
N GLU A 291 9.40 7.28 -3.51
CA GLU A 291 8.97 8.60 -3.03
C GLU A 291 9.34 8.80 -1.55
N LEU A 292 8.95 7.85 -0.69
CA LEU A 292 9.27 7.89 0.74
C LEU A 292 10.78 7.94 1.00
N PHE A 293 11.55 7.15 0.27
CA PHE A 293 13.01 7.15 0.36
C PHE A 293 13.59 8.52 0.00
N TYR A 294 13.22 9.07 -1.16
CA TYR A 294 13.75 10.34 -1.64
C TYR A 294 13.36 11.51 -0.74
N ALA A 295 12.13 11.51 -0.23
CA ALA A 295 11.69 12.46 0.77
C ALA A 295 12.49 12.35 2.08
N HIS A 296 12.81 11.13 2.52
CA HIS A 296 13.59 10.87 3.73
C HIS A 296 15.04 11.37 3.63
N VAL A 297 15.65 11.31 2.44
CA VAL A 297 16.98 11.85 2.16
C VAL A 297 16.96 13.32 1.71
N GLY A 298 15.79 13.96 1.67
CA GLY A 298 15.65 15.39 1.35
C GLY A 298 15.77 15.74 -0.14
N LEU A 299 15.66 14.76 -1.04
CA LEU A 299 15.62 14.95 -2.49
C LEU A 299 14.17 15.15 -2.95
N TYR A 300 13.60 16.30 -2.63
CA TYR A 300 12.18 16.55 -2.87
C TYR A 300 11.79 16.58 -4.35
N ASN A 301 12.68 16.98 -5.26
CA ASN A 301 12.37 16.97 -6.69
C ASN A 301 12.19 15.55 -7.22
N GLU A 302 13.05 14.62 -6.79
CA GLU A 302 12.91 13.21 -7.15
C GLU A 302 11.72 12.56 -6.44
N ALA A 303 11.45 12.93 -5.18
CA ALA A 303 10.23 12.49 -4.51
C ALA A 303 8.97 12.95 -5.27
N ILE A 304 8.93 14.20 -5.74
CA ILE A 304 7.85 14.72 -6.58
C ILE A 304 7.74 13.92 -7.89
N HIS A 305 8.86 13.60 -8.53
CA HIS A 305 8.88 12.78 -9.75
C HIS A 305 8.27 11.39 -9.50
N GLN A 306 8.69 10.69 -8.45
CA GLN A 306 8.12 9.38 -8.08
C GLN A 306 6.64 9.46 -7.71
N ALA A 307 6.20 10.54 -7.05
CA ALA A 307 4.79 10.76 -6.72
C ALA A 307 3.93 10.94 -8.00
N PHE A 308 4.46 11.63 -9.02
CA PHE A 308 3.78 11.72 -10.32
C PHE A 308 3.71 10.38 -11.05
N LEU A 309 4.79 9.57 -10.99
CA LEU A 309 4.77 8.22 -11.53
C LEU A 309 3.70 7.38 -10.84
N GLU A 310 3.65 7.39 -9.50
CA GLU A 310 2.59 6.72 -8.72
C GLU A 310 1.19 7.17 -9.17
N ALA A 311 0.97 8.46 -9.35
CA ALA A 311 -0.30 9.01 -9.79
C ALA A 311 -0.76 8.45 -11.15
N THR A 312 0.16 8.16 -12.07
CA THR A 312 -0.18 7.60 -13.39
C THR A 312 -0.77 6.19 -13.32
N HIS A 313 -0.55 5.47 -12.20
CA HIS A 313 -1.16 4.16 -11.95
C HIS A 313 -2.56 4.23 -11.33
N THR A 314 -3.07 5.43 -11.06
CA THR A 314 -4.42 5.61 -10.52
C THR A 314 -5.41 5.92 -11.63
N ASP A 315 -6.66 5.47 -11.47
CA ASP A 315 -7.71 5.62 -12.50
C ASP A 315 -7.94 7.08 -12.92
N SER A 316 -7.70 8.03 -12.01
CA SER A 316 -7.89 9.47 -12.26
C SER A 316 -6.63 10.21 -12.68
N GLY A 317 -5.47 9.52 -12.73
CA GLY A 317 -4.16 10.15 -12.95
C GLY A 317 -3.70 11.02 -11.78
N MET A 318 -4.35 10.90 -10.62
CA MET A 318 -4.05 11.62 -9.38
C MET A 318 -4.62 10.85 -8.17
N SER A 319 -4.05 11.08 -6.99
CA SER A 319 -4.59 10.60 -5.71
C SER A 319 -4.51 11.68 -4.64
N PHE A 320 -5.34 11.56 -3.60
CA PHE A 320 -5.26 12.46 -2.45
C PHE A 320 -3.88 12.41 -1.80
N ARG A 321 -3.31 11.20 -1.63
CA ARG A 321 -1.97 11.03 -1.06
C ARG A 321 -0.90 11.76 -1.88
N VAL A 322 -0.87 11.54 -3.20
CA VAL A 322 0.11 12.21 -4.07
C VAL A 322 -0.05 13.71 -3.98
N LEU A 323 -1.27 14.23 -4.07
CA LEU A 323 -1.49 15.68 -4.04
C LEU A 323 -1.10 16.30 -2.69
N MET A 324 -1.36 15.61 -1.58
CA MET A 324 -0.89 16.01 -0.24
C MET A 324 0.63 15.99 -0.15
N ASN A 325 1.30 14.99 -0.72
CA ASN A 325 2.75 14.88 -0.70
C ASN A 325 3.41 15.94 -1.59
N LEU A 326 2.82 16.24 -2.76
CA LEU A 326 3.23 17.36 -3.60
C LEU A 326 3.18 18.68 -2.83
N VAL A 327 2.14 18.94 -2.02
CA VAL A 327 2.09 20.10 -1.13
C VAL A 327 3.26 20.07 -0.13
N LYS A 328 3.44 18.98 0.62
CA LYS A 328 4.49 18.85 1.64
C LYS A 328 5.89 19.04 1.06
N PHE A 329 6.18 18.42 -0.08
CA PHE A 329 7.49 18.48 -0.74
C PHE A 329 7.76 19.86 -1.31
N ASN A 330 6.76 20.52 -1.91
CA ASN A 330 6.93 21.89 -2.41
C ASN A 330 7.06 22.91 -1.28
N ILE A 331 6.42 22.70 -0.12
CA ILE A 331 6.68 23.51 1.08
C ILE A 331 8.12 23.32 1.55
N SER A 332 8.57 22.06 1.63
CA SER A 332 9.92 21.70 2.11
C SER A 332 11.02 22.17 1.16
N SER A 333 10.77 22.22 -0.14
CA SER A 333 11.68 22.78 -1.14
C SER A 333 11.57 24.30 -1.31
N GLY A 334 10.70 24.98 -0.55
CA GLY A 334 10.51 26.44 -0.65
C GLY A 334 9.67 26.91 -1.85
N ASN A 335 9.17 26.00 -2.70
CA ASN A 335 8.30 26.33 -3.83
C ASN A 335 6.84 26.59 -3.40
N ARG A 336 6.61 27.73 -2.76
CA ARG A 336 5.29 28.16 -2.25
C ARG A 336 4.24 28.37 -3.33
N VAL A 337 4.66 28.63 -4.58
CA VAL A 337 3.71 28.85 -5.69
C VAL A 337 3.03 27.54 -6.04
N LEU A 338 3.80 26.47 -6.26
CA LEU A 338 3.24 25.16 -6.55
C LEU A 338 2.49 24.57 -5.36
N ALA A 339 3.02 24.73 -4.14
CA ALA A 339 2.31 24.29 -2.93
C ALA A 339 0.91 24.92 -2.83
N ARG A 340 0.78 26.22 -3.08
CA ARG A 340 -0.53 26.91 -3.12
C ARG A 340 -1.44 26.38 -4.21
N LYS A 341 -0.91 26.12 -5.41
CA LYS A 341 -1.70 25.56 -6.52
C LYS A 341 -2.29 24.18 -6.16
N TYR A 342 -1.48 23.30 -5.58
CA TYR A 342 -1.95 21.97 -5.18
C TYR A 342 -2.94 22.02 -4.00
N MET A 343 -2.70 22.93 -3.04
CA MET A 343 -3.65 23.20 -1.95
C MET A 343 -5.00 23.73 -2.47
N ASP A 344 -4.98 24.60 -3.48
CA ASP A 344 -6.19 25.12 -4.11
C ASP A 344 -7.02 23.99 -4.74
N VAL A 345 -6.37 23.06 -5.45
CA VAL A 345 -7.05 21.85 -5.96
C VAL A 345 -7.65 21.02 -4.82
N LEU A 346 -6.88 20.73 -3.76
CA LEU A 346 -7.38 19.97 -2.60
C LEU A 346 -8.52 20.67 -1.86
N SER A 347 -8.56 22.01 -1.87
CA SER A 347 -9.62 22.77 -1.20
C SER A 347 -11.00 22.55 -1.81
N HIS A 348 -11.06 22.08 -3.06
CA HIS A 348 -12.30 21.69 -3.72
C HIS A 348 -12.75 20.26 -3.38
N ALA A 349 -11.97 19.49 -2.61
CA ALA A 349 -12.40 18.20 -2.08
C ALA A 349 -13.32 18.39 -0.86
N THR A 350 -14.26 17.47 -0.64
CA THR A 350 -15.26 17.63 0.45
C THR A 350 -14.64 17.44 1.83
N CYS A 351 -13.66 16.53 1.94
CA CYS A 351 -13.12 16.09 3.24
C CYS A 351 -11.77 16.70 3.61
N TYR A 352 -11.16 17.59 2.81
CA TYR A 352 -9.75 18.04 3.02
C TYR A 352 -9.57 19.52 3.40
N GLY A 353 -10.65 20.30 3.54
CA GLY A 353 -10.56 21.73 3.90
C GLY A 353 -9.72 21.99 5.15
N ASP A 354 -10.00 21.29 6.26
CA ASP A 354 -9.25 21.45 7.52
C ASP A 354 -7.76 21.11 7.39
N TRP A 355 -7.44 20.14 6.53
CA TRP A 355 -6.05 19.76 6.29
C TRP A 355 -5.32 20.84 5.50
N VAL A 356 -5.96 21.39 4.45
CA VAL A 356 -5.42 22.48 3.63
C VAL A 356 -5.13 23.72 4.47
N GLU A 357 -6.05 24.10 5.36
CA GLU A 357 -5.86 25.28 6.21
C GLU A 357 -4.71 25.09 7.20
N LYS A 358 -4.53 23.88 7.74
CA LYS A 358 -3.37 23.55 8.57
C LYS A 358 -2.05 23.70 7.80
N GLU A 359 -1.95 23.15 6.60
CA GLU A 359 -0.74 23.26 5.78
C GLU A 359 -0.47 24.69 5.30
N ARG A 360 -1.52 25.46 5.01
CA ARG A 360 -1.43 26.89 4.69
C ARG A 360 -0.81 27.68 5.85
N ALA A 361 -1.25 27.41 7.07
CA ALA A 361 -0.68 28.01 8.29
C ALA A 361 0.80 27.64 8.46
N LEU A 362 1.16 26.36 8.29
CA LEU A 362 2.56 25.90 8.36
C LEU A 362 3.45 26.60 7.33
N MET A 363 3.01 26.69 6.08
CA MET A 363 3.74 27.38 5.01
C MET A 363 3.94 28.88 5.32
N SER A 364 2.95 29.53 5.93
CA SER A 364 3.05 30.95 6.30
C SER A 364 4.03 31.23 7.44
N ALA A 365 4.20 30.27 8.36
CA ALA A 365 5.11 30.36 9.49
C ALA A 365 6.59 30.14 9.10
N LEU A 366 6.84 29.42 8.00
CA LEU A 366 8.21 29.21 7.51
C LEU A 366 8.78 30.51 6.93
N PRO A 367 10.10 30.74 7.04
CA PRO A 367 10.76 31.86 6.36
C PRO A 367 10.72 31.66 4.84
N SER A 368 10.63 32.75 4.09
CA SER A 368 10.73 32.69 2.62
C SER A 368 12.17 32.33 2.27
N VAL A 369 12.38 31.13 1.77
CA VAL A 369 13.67 30.66 1.27
C VAL A 369 13.52 30.53 -0.24
N ASP A 370 14.47 31.08 -0.99
CA ASP A 370 14.54 30.86 -2.43
C ASP A 370 14.62 29.36 -2.69
N ALA A 371 13.83 28.87 -3.65
CA ALA A 371 13.87 27.46 -4.02
C ALA A 371 15.34 27.06 -4.28
N PRO A 372 15.83 25.97 -3.67
CA PRO A 372 17.19 25.55 -3.90
C PRO A 372 17.39 25.30 -5.40
N PRO A 373 18.60 25.57 -5.93
CA PRO A 373 18.88 25.34 -7.34
C PRO A 373 18.50 23.92 -7.70
N ALA A 374 17.81 23.77 -8.85
CA ALA A 374 17.28 22.49 -9.30
C ALA A 374 18.33 21.38 -9.19
N ASP A 375 17.95 20.29 -8.54
CA ASP A 375 18.79 19.12 -8.36
C ASP A 375 19.21 18.62 -9.76
N ARG A 376 20.49 18.80 -10.14
CA ARG A 376 21.02 18.28 -11.41
C ARG A 376 21.29 16.78 -11.26
N PHE A 377 20.22 16.02 -11.07
CA PHE A 377 20.23 14.59 -10.84
C PHE A 377 19.59 13.88 -12.03
N PHE A 378 20.31 12.90 -12.58
CA PHE A 378 19.79 11.98 -13.59
C PHE A 378 19.92 10.57 -13.06
N MET A 379 18.78 9.88 -12.94
CA MET A 379 18.74 8.47 -12.56
C MET A 379 19.47 7.61 -13.60
N THR A 380 20.15 6.60 -13.09
CA THR A 380 20.74 5.51 -13.84
C THR A 380 20.11 4.20 -13.38
N ASN A 381 20.30 3.13 -14.12
CA ASN A 381 19.80 1.80 -13.74
C ASN A 381 20.57 1.17 -12.55
N SER A 382 21.42 1.92 -11.84
CA SER A 382 22.25 1.43 -10.74
C SER A 382 22.07 2.27 -9.48
N THR A 383 21.59 1.64 -8.41
CA THR A 383 21.42 2.27 -7.08
C THR A 383 22.73 2.90 -6.62
N LEU A 384 23.84 2.16 -6.70
CA LEU A 384 25.14 2.65 -6.26
C LEU A 384 25.57 3.91 -7.02
N ARG A 385 25.42 3.93 -8.36
CA ARG A 385 25.78 5.09 -9.17
C ARG A 385 24.88 6.28 -8.85
N ASN A 386 23.58 6.05 -8.63
CA ASN A 386 22.64 7.09 -8.22
C ASN A 386 23.07 7.69 -6.88
N LEU A 387 23.30 6.85 -5.86
CA LEU A 387 23.76 7.29 -4.54
C LEU A 387 25.09 8.05 -4.63
N HIS A 388 26.05 7.56 -5.43
CA HIS A 388 27.33 8.24 -5.62
C HIS A 388 27.16 9.64 -6.22
N ARG A 389 26.37 9.77 -7.29
CA ARG A 389 26.12 11.06 -7.94
C ARG A 389 25.44 12.06 -7.01
N ILE A 390 24.46 11.60 -6.23
CA ILE A 390 23.77 12.46 -5.27
C ILE A 390 24.77 12.98 -4.22
N THR A 391 25.60 12.10 -3.66
CA THR A 391 26.59 12.52 -2.66
C THR A 391 27.66 13.48 -3.22
N GLN A 392 27.99 13.39 -4.51
CA GLN A 392 28.95 14.30 -5.16
C GLN A 392 28.40 15.70 -5.43
N ASN A 393 27.09 15.84 -5.63
CA ASN A 393 26.43 17.11 -5.99
C ASN A 393 26.30 18.11 -4.81
N GLY A 394 27.03 17.90 -3.71
CA GLY A 394 27.07 18.84 -2.58
C GLY A 394 25.90 18.70 -1.60
N TYR A 395 25.02 17.70 -1.74
CA TYR A 395 24.01 17.38 -0.74
C TYR A 395 24.68 16.90 0.53
N LYS A 396 24.69 17.77 1.55
CA LYS A 396 25.15 17.41 2.90
C LYS A 396 24.00 16.75 3.65
N ASN A 397 23.77 15.46 3.39
CA ASN A 397 22.85 14.65 4.18
C ASN A 397 23.57 13.41 4.72
N GLU A 398 23.68 13.32 6.04
CA GLU A 398 24.29 12.21 6.75
C GLU A 398 23.66 10.86 6.38
N LYS A 399 22.33 10.81 6.24
CA LYS A 399 21.59 9.58 5.88
C LYS A 399 22.02 9.03 4.53
N LEU A 400 22.22 9.91 3.55
CA LEU A 400 22.64 9.51 2.21
C LEU A 400 24.06 8.93 2.22
N ASN A 401 24.95 9.51 3.03
CA ASN A 401 26.30 8.99 3.21
C ASN A 401 26.25 7.58 3.79
N HIS A 402 25.37 7.32 4.77
CA HIS A 402 25.17 5.97 5.30
C HIS A 402 24.69 4.98 4.25
N TYR A 403 23.72 5.34 3.41
CA TYR A 403 23.28 4.48 2.32
C TYR A 403 24.41 4.17 1.33
N TYR A 404 25.20 5.17 0.93
CA TYR A 404 26.31 4.97 0.01
C TYR A 404 27.42 4.10 0.62
N LEU A 405 27.82 4.38 1.86
CA LEU A 405 28.81 3.58 2.59
C LEU A 405 28.35 2.13 2.77
N CYS A 406 27.09 1.91 3.17
CA CYS A 406 26.53 0.58 3.29
C CYS A 406 26.46 -0.14 1.93
N ALA A 407 26.11 0.55 0.84
CA ALA A 407 26.13 -0.03 -0.51
C ALA A 407 27.54 -0.51 -0.91
N LEU A 408 28.58 0.27 -0.58
CA LEU A 408 29.96 -0.12 -0.82
C LEU A 408 30.39 -1.35 0.00
N LEU A 409 29.94 -1.44 1.26
CA LEU A 409 30.19 -2.61 2.10
C LEU A 409 29.47 -3.85 1.57
N ILE A 410 28.20 -3.74 1.16
CA ILE A 410 27.46 -4.85 0.53
C ILE A 410 28.21 -5.33 -0.71
N ARG A 411 28.70 -4.43 -1.58
CA ARG A 411 29.53 -4.80 -2.74
C ARG A 411 30.97 -5.22 -2.41
N LYS A 412 31.35 -5.27 -1.13
CA LYS A 412 32.71 -5.59 -0.64
C LYS A 412 33.81 -4.67 -1.19
N ASN A 413 33.47 -3.46 -1.64
CA ASN A 413 34.43 -2.51 -2.21
C ASN A 413 35.10 -1.67 -1.11
N LEU A 414 36.04 -2.29 -0.40
CA LEU A 414 36.79 -1.66 0.70
C LEU A 414 37.64 -0.45 0.26
N LEU A 415 38.18 -0.48 -0.95
CA LEU A 415 38.99 0.61 -1.48
C LEU A 415 38.16 1.89 -1.63
N ALA A 416 37.00 1.79 -2.29
CA ALA A 416 36.10 2.93 -2.44
C ALA A 416 35.50 3.37 -1.08
N PHE A 417 35.17 2.40 -0.21
CA PHE A 417 34.64 2.68 1.13
C PHE A 417 35.62 3.52 1.97
N THR A 418 36.88 3.10 2.08
CA THR A 418 37.89 3.82 2.87
C THR A 418 38.21 5.19 2.27
N ALA A 419 38.32 5.28 0.94
CA ALA A 419 38.56 6.56 0.27
C ALA A 419 37.43 7.56 0.54
N TYR A 420 36.17 7.12 0.45
CA TYR A 420 35.00 7.95 0.70
C TYR A 420 34.87 8.35 2.18
N LEU A 421 34.98 7.38 3.10
CA LEU A 421 34.86 7.64 4.54
C LEU A 421 35.92 8.63 5.03
N ASN A 422 37.19 8.48 4.61
CA ASN A 422 38.26 9.40 4.98
C ASN A 422 38.01 10.84 4.52
N LYS A 423 37.34 11.01 3.38
CA LYS A 423 37.00 12.33 2.82
C LYS A 423 35.81 12.96 3.54
N HIS A 424 34.86 12.15 3.99
CA HIS A 424 33.56 12.59 4.51
C HIS A 424 33.39 12.32 6.02
N LEU A 425 34.49 12.11 6.75
CA LEU A 425 34.47 11.78 8.18
C LEU A 425 33.75 12.85 9.03
N PHE A 426 33.88 14.12 8.64
CA PHE A 426 33.21 15.27 9.26
C PHE A 426 31.68 15.28 9.07
N LEU A 427 31.10 14.34 8.33
CA LEU A 427 29.65 14.23 8.16
C LEU A 427 29.05 13.10 9.02
N ILE A 428 29.89 12.43 9.82
CA ILE A 428 29.53 11.30 10.69
C ILE A 428 30.09 11.64 12.09
N GLU A 429 29.63 12.75 12.66
CA GLU A 429 30.34 13.43 13.75
C GLU A 429 30.10 12.83 15.14
N GLU A 430 29.02 12.06 15.36
CA GLU A 430 28.68 11.58 16.70
C GLU A 430 29.27 10.22 17.04
N ARG A 431 29.16 9.25 16.13
CA ARG A 431 29.59 7.87 16.35
C ARG A 431 29.80 7.14 15.04
N ILE A 432 30.94 6.47 14.91
CA ILE A 432 31.20 5.60 13.76
C ILE A 432 30.48 4.26 13.98
N PRO A 433 29.62 3.82 13.05
CA PRO A 433 28.90 2.56 13.16
C PRO A 433 29.80 1.34 13.29
N VAL A 434 29.29 0.30 13.96
CA VAL A 434 30.04 -0.93 14.27
C VAL A 434 30.60 -1.59 13.02
N HIS A 435 29.77 -1.79 11.99
CA HIS A 435 30.25 -2.44 10.76
C HIS A 435 31.25 -1.60 9.97
N TYR A 436 31.27 -0.27 10.17
CA TYR A 436 32.26 0.59 9.55
C TYR A 436 33.62 0.38 10.23
N MET A 437 33.64 0.25 11.55
CA MET A 437 34.85 -0.11 12.30
C MET A 437 35.36 -1.49 11.91
N GLU A 438 34.48 -2.49 11.80
CA GLU A 438 34.83 -3.84 11.32
C GLU A 438 35.48 -3.80 9.93
N ALA A 439 34.88 -3.05 8.99
CA ALA A 439 35.41 -2.88 7.65
C ALA A 439 36.76 -2.16 7.63
N LEU A 440 36.97 -1.17 8.49
CA LEU A 440 38.24 -0.44 8.60
C LEU A 440 39.38 -1.32 9.13
N VAL A 441 39.11 -2.20 10.09
CA VAL A 441 40.12 -3.17 10.57
C VAL A 441 40.54 -4.10 9.44
N LEU A 442 39.59 -4.62 8.67
CA LEU A 442 39.90 -5.47 7.51
C LEU A 442 40.67 -4.69 6.43
N ALA A 443 40.25 -3.45 6.14
CA ALA A 443 40.92 -2.59 5.18
C ALA A 443 42.38 -2.26 5.56
N ALA A 444 42.64 -2.05 6.86
CA ALA A 444 44.00 -1.83 7.36
C ALA A 444 44.92 -3.03 7.11
N THR A 445 44.40 -4.27 7.23
CA THR A 445 45.19 -5.48 6.92
C THR A 445 45.47 -5.66 5.43
N GLN A 446 44.66 -5.07 4.56
CA GLN A 446 44.88 -5.06 3.11
C GLN A 446 45.77 -3.88 2.65
N GLY A 447 46.30 -3.08 3.58
CA GLY A 447 47.18 -1.95 3.29
C GLY A 447 46.46 -0.68 2.85
N PHE A 448 45.13 -0.58 3.01
CA PHE A 448 44.40 0.64 2.69
C PHE A 448 44.59 1.71 3.76
N ARG A 449 44.62 2.98 3.34
CA ARG A 449 44.84 4.12 4.22
C ARG A 449 43.61 4.38 5.07
N VAL A 450 43.73 4.29 6.40
CA VAL A 450 42.69 4.65 7.36
C VAL A 450 43.13 5.92 8.10
N LYS A 451 42.33 7.00 8.05
CA LYS A 451 42.64 8.27 8.73
C LYS A 451 41.55 8.66 9.71
N GLY A 452 41.94 9.24 10.84
CA GLY A 452 41.04 10.01 11.70
C GLY A 452 40.05 9.19 12.54
N VAL A 453 40.08 7.86 12.49
CA VAL A 453 39.16 6.99 13.21
C VAL A 453 39.86 6.29 14.38
N ARG A 454 39.36 6.51 15.61
CA ARG A 454 39.80 5.77 16.79
C ARG A 454 39.01 4.47 16.91
N ILE A 455 39.59 3.35 16.47
CA ILE A 455 38.97 2.03 16.59
C ILE A 455 39.19 1.49 18.02
N PRO A 456 38.13 1.02 18.72
CA PRO A 456 38.28 0.41 20.03
C PRO A 456 39.18 -0.85 19.98
N PRO A 457 40.07 -1.07 20.95
CA PRO A 457 40.93 -2.27 21.01
C PRO A 457 40.14 -3.59 20.99
N SER A 458 38.91 -3.58 21.53
CA SER A 458 38.01 -4.74 21.53
C SER A 458 37.67 -5.23 20.12
N VAL A 459 37.47 -4.33 19.16
CA VAL A 459 37.16 -4.69 17.76
C VAL A 459 38.38 -5.35 17.10
N ILE A 460 39.58 -4.84 17.38
CA ILE A 460 40.83 -5.41 16.87
C ILE A 460 41.05 -6.82 17.45
N GLN A 461 40.80 -7.00 18.75
CA GLN A 461 40.90 -8.31 19.40
C GLN A 461 39.90 -9.33 18.81
N GLN A 462 38.65 -8.91 18.59
CA GLN A 462 37.62 -9.73 17.94
C GLN A 462 38.03 -10.15 16.52
N PHE A 463 38.65 -9.24 15.76
CA PHE A 463 39.13 -9.56 14.42
C PHE A 463 40.27 -10.59 14.44
N ASN A 464 41.23 -10.45 15.35
CA ASN A 464 42.32 -11.43 15.50
C ASN A 464 41.79 -12.82 15.87
N GLU A 465 40.78 -12.88 16.76
CA GLU A 465 40.10 -14.13 17.11
C GLU A 465 39.37 -14.72 15.89
N PHE A 466 38.64 -13.89 15.13
CA PHE A 466 37.95 -14.31 13.91
C PHE A 466 38.94 -14.88 12.87
N GLN A 467 40.09 -14.23 12.66
CA GLN A 467 41.15 -14.74 11.78
C GLN A 467 41.70 -16.09 12.27
N SER A 468 41.84 -16.29 13.58
CA SER A 468 42.28 -17.57 14.14
C SER A 468 41.26 -18.69 13.85
N PHE A 469 39.96 -18.40 13.90
CA PHE A 469 38.91 -19.35 13.55
C PHE A 469 38.88 -19.67 12.05
N ILE A 470 39.17 -18.71 11.18
CA ILE A 470 39.34 -18.97 9.74
C ILE A 470 40.51 -19.93 9.51
N ARG A 471 41.67 -19.70 10.14
CA ARG A 471 42.87 -20.55 9.98
C ARG A 471 42.63 -21.99 10.46
N THR A 472 41.87 -22.15 11.54
CA THR A 472 41.51 -23.46 12.12
C THR A 472 40.28 -24.10 11.46
N LYS A 473 39.67 -23.45 10.45
CA LYS A 473 38.46 -23.90 9.75
C LYS A 473 37.26 -24.20 10.68
N ASN A 474 37.17 -23.53 11.83
CA ASN A 474 36.11 -23.76 12.81
C ASN A 474 34.81 -23.02 12.43
N ARG A 475 34.08 -23.53 11.43
CA ARG A 475 32.86 -22.90 10.89
C ARG A 475 31.75 -22.72 11.93
N ARG A 476 31.64 -23.62 12.93
CA ARG A 476 30.62 -23.52 13.99
C ARG A 476 30.86 -22.31 14.90
N ALA A 477 32.11 -22.09 15.32
CA ALA A 477 32.46 -20.93 16.15
C ALA A 477 32.25 -19.60 15.38
N ILE A 478 32.59 -19.58 14.09
CA ILE A 478 32.36 -18.43 13.22
C ILE A 478 30.86 -18.09 13.12
N LEU A 479 30.02 -19.09 12.85
CA LEU A 479 28.57 -18.88 12.77
C LEU A 479 27.98 -18.43 14.11
N ALA A 480 28.39 -19.06 15.22
CA ALA A 480 27.83 -18.75 16.53
C ALA A 480 28.16 -17.33 17.01
N LYS A 481 29.37 -16.83 16.75
CA LYS A 481 29.86 -15.57 17.31
C LYS A 481 29.90 -14.40 16.32
N TYR A 482 30.10 -14.68 15.03
CA TYR A 482 30.43 -13.66 14.04
C TYR A 482 29.47 -13.59 12.84
N GLN A 483 28.37 -14.37 12.82
CA GLN A 483 27.42 -14.41 11.70
C GLN A 483 26.87 -13.04 11.25
N TYR A 484 26.75 -12.08 12.17
CA TYR A 484 26.20 -10.75 11.88
C TYR A 484 27.26 -9.67 11.69
N THR A 485 28.54 -10.04 11.63
CA THR A 485 29.63 -9.09 11.39
C THR A 485 29.87 -8.89 9.91
N TYR A 486 30.42 -7.74 9.54
CA TYR A 486 30.88 -7.47 8.19
C TYR A 486 31.92 -8.49 7.72
N TRP A 487 32.78 -8.99 8.62
CA TRP A 487 33.80 -9.98 8.25
C TRP A 487 33.17 -11.28 7.76
N TYR A 488 32.11 -11.76 8.43
CA TYR A 488 31.42 -12.96 7.98
C TYR A 488 30.81 -12.76 6.58
N ASN A 489 30.14 -11.63 6.36
CA ASN A 489 29.63 -11.29 5.04
C ASN A 489 30.76 -11.22 3.99
N TYR A 490 31.85 -10.52 4.27
CA TYR A 490 32.99 -10.39 3.37
C TYR A 490 33.59 -11.73 2.93
N TYR A 491 33.75 -12.69 3.85
CA TYR A 491 34.40 -13.98 3.54
C TYR A 491 33.44 -15.08 3.06
N PHE A 492 32.19 -15.11 3.54
CA PHE A 492 31.31 -16.28 3.38
C PHE A 492 30.07 -16.06 2.53
N THR A 493 29.64 -14.81 2.27
CA THR A 493 28.51 -14.58 1.36
C THR A 493 29.03 -14.42 -0.07
N THR A 494 28.65 -15.31 -0.98
CA THR A 494 28.92 -15.11 -2.41
C THR A 494 27.82 -14.26 -3.01
N PHE A 495 28.19 -13.08 -3.52
CA PHE A 495 27.28 -12.28 -4.34
C PHE A 495 27.33 -12.82 -5.77
N PRO A 496 26.20 -12.85 -6.51
CA PRO A 496 26.27 -12.95 -7.95
C PRO A 496 27.13 -11.78 -8.42
N GLN A 497 28.31 -12.07 -8.97
CA GLN A 497 29.11 -11.08 -9.66
C GLN A 497 28.25 -10.50 -10.79
N ASP A 498 28.41 -9.21 -11.08
CA ASP A 498 27.84 -8.51 -12.24
C ASP A 498 28.20 -9.29 -13.54
N SER A 499 27.47 -10.36 -13.84
CA SER A 499 27.46 -11.02 -15.14
C SER A 499 26.58 -10.17 -16.03
N ASN A 500 27.19 -9.19 -16.70
CA ASN A 500 26.78 -8.58 -17.99
C ASN A 500 27.36 -7.16 -18.15
N ILE A 501 28.68 -7.03 -18.09
CA ILE A 501 29.38 -5.91 -18.75
C ILE A 501 30.51 -6.49 -19.61
N SER A 502 30.14 -7.39 -20.50
CA SER A 502 30.95 -7.81 -21.66
C SER A 502 29.99 -8.52 -22.60
N ASP A 503 29.35 -7.73 -23.48
CA ASP A 503 28.79 -8.13 -24.78
C ASP A 503 27.51 -7.33 -25.10
N GLU A 504 27.68 -6.02 -25.29
CA GLU A 504 26.84 -5.32 -26.27
C GLU A 504 27.79 -4.75 -27.33
N LYS A 505 27.98 -5.52 -28.40
CA LYS A 505 28.40 -4.95 -29.68
C LYS A 505 27.25 -4.10 -30.20
N PRO A 506 27.52 -2.92 -30.76
CA PRO A 506 26.49 -2.08 -31.35
C PRO A 506 25.91 -2.78 -32.58
N HIS A 507 24.59 -2.90 -32.62
CA HIS A 507 23.82 -3.10 -33.84
C HIS A 507 22.91 -1.88 -34.04
#